data_AF-A0A523UTT6-F1
#
_entry.id   AF-A0A523UTT6-F1
#
_cell.length_a   1.000
_cell.length_b   1.000
_cell.length_c   1.000
_cell.angle_alpha   90.00
_cell.angle_beta   90.00
_cell.angle_gamma   90.00
#
_symmetry.space_group_name_H-M   'P 1'
#
loop_
_entity.id
_entity.type
_entity.pdbx_description
1 polymer ?
#
loop_
_entity_poly.entity_id
_entity_poly.type
_entity_poly.pdbx_seq_one_letter_code
_entity_poly.pdbx_strand_id
1 'polypeptide(L)'
;MRQFPTTVLVFSCLIAFCGCTQEMTEEEKAAETGRIMARAFVEELAKLARESLKKADAEEAGRALARAFADELQKLAEDSFKEKELRSNMHRTQLALEDFSTMAEGAYPVERHQTVRDVLVALGFPRMEKANKSIDTLLPSSFQNPFSEKLPALSVSHKDPPDWSLELLGQVIWVPVKVYVPKQGTPGRVARGYKIYGAGPLGLLDFVLEYSQ
;
A
#
# COMPACT_ATOMS: atom_id res chain seq x y z
N MET A 1 -8.71 15.32 43.98
CA MET A 1 -7.77 15.49 42.85
C MET A 1 -6.58 14.56 43.08
N ARG A 2 -6.45 13.48 42.31
CA ARG A 2 -5.28 12.58 42.35
C ARG A 2 -4.58 12.70 40.99
N GLN A 3 -3.35 13.21 40.99
CA GLN A 3 -2.44 13.22 39.86
C GLN A 3 -2.00 11.77 39.58
N PHE A 4 -2.22 11.28 38.37
CA PHE A 4 -1.62 10.03 37.90
C PHE A 4 -0.20 10.33 37.36
N PRO A 5 0.82 9.51 37.66
CA PRO A 5 2.19 9.83 37.30
C PRO A 5 2.47 9.44 35.85
N THR A 6 2.70 10.45 35.02
CA THR A 6 3.17 10.37 33.62
C THR A 6 4.51 9.65 33.45
N THR A 7 5.18 9.32 34.55
CA THR A 7 6.55 8.77 34.60
C THR A 7 6.65 7.27 34.36
N VAL A 8 5.56 6.50 34.49
CA VAL A 8 5.61 5.03 34.30
C VAL A 8 5.54 4.63 32.82
N LEU A 9 5.01 5.50 31.95
CA LEU A 9 4.88 5.26 30.51
C LEU A 9 6.22 5.29 29.76
N VAL A 10 7.24 5.97 30.29
CA VAL A 10 8.54 6.14 29.61
C VAL A 10 9.47 4.94 29.82
N PHE A 11 9.33 4.20 30.93
CA PHE A 11 10.28 3.14 31.28
C PHE A 11 9.99 1.79 30.60
N SER A 12 8.73 1.53 30.19
CA SER A 12 8.34 0.28 29.52
C SER A 12 8.84 0.20 28.08
N CYS A 13 9.12 1.34 27.43
CA CYS A 13 9.53 1.42 26.02
C CYS A 13 10.99 1.01 25.78
N LEU A 14 11.85 0.99 26.80
CA LEU A 14 13.28 0.73 26.62
C LEU A 14 13.66 -0.76 26.58
N ILE A 15 12.79 -1.68 27.01
CA ILE A 15 13.15 -3.09 27.19
C ILE A 15 12.85 -3.96 25.95
N ALA A 16 12.03 -3.51 25.00
CA ALA A 16 11.70 -4.28 23.80
C ALA A 16 12.69 -4.10 22.62
N PHE A 17 13.76 -3.32 22.80
CA PHE A 17 14.76 -3.02 21.75
C PHE A 17 15.99 -3.95 21.77
N CYS A 18 15.83 -5.18 22.28
CA CYS A 18 16.91 -6.16 22.33
C CYS A 18 16.51 -7.45 21.62
N GLY A 19 16.74 -7.49 20.30
CA GLY A 19 16.78 -8.75 19.55
C GLY A 19 16.09 -8.72 18.19
N CYS A 20 16.80 -8.23 17.18
CA CYS A 20 16.89 -8.75 15.79
C CYS A 20 17.27 -7.60 14.85
N THR A 21 18.56 -7.52 14.54
CA THR A 21 19.13 -6.59 13.56
C THR A 21 18.81 -7.03 12.14
N GLN A 22 17.77 -6.44 11.55
CA GLN A 22 17.72 -6.20 10.12
C GLN A 22 17.95 -4.69 9.93
N GLU A 23 18.85 -4.29 9.04
CA GLU A 23 19.14 -2.88 8.75
C GLU A 23 17.92 -2.24 8.08
N MET A 24 16.99 -1.78 8.91
CA MET A 24 15.87 -0.94 8.52
C MET A 24 16.36 0.51 8.39
N THR A 25 15.88 1.22 7.39
CA THR A 25 16.11 2.65 7.24
C THR A 25 15.49 3.43 8.41
N GLU A 26 16.00 4.62 8.73
CA GLU A 26 15.49 5.42 9.86
C GLU A 26 13.99 5.77 9.71
N GLU A 27 13.49 5.92 8.47
CA GLU A 27 12.06 6.09 8.19
C GLU A 27 11.25 4.81 8.46
N GLU A 28 11.75 3.64 8.09
CA GLU A 28 11.10 2.36 8.39
C GLU A 28 11.09 2.07 9.89
N LYS A 29 12.16 2.40 10.61
CA LYS A 29 12.19 2.32 12.08
C LYS A 29 11.19 3.27 12.71
N ALA A 30 11.07 4.50 12.22
CA ALA A 30 10.10 5.47 12.73
C ALA A 30 8.65 5.02 12.45
N ALA A 31 8.39 4.46 11.27
CA ALA A 31 7.09 3.92 10.90
C ALA A 31 6.72 2.68 11.73
N GLU A 32 7.64 1.74 11.91
CA GLU A 32 7.43 0.53 12.72
C GLU A 32 7.28 0.89 14.22
N THR A 33 8.08 1.83 14.72
CA THR A 33 7.95 2.35 16.09
C THR A 33 6.61 3.08 16.27
N GLY A 34 6.15 3.82 15.26
CA GLY A 34 4.82 4.43 15.22
C GLY A 34 3.70 3.39 15.28
N ARG A 35 3.81 2.29 14.52
CA ARG A 35 2.84 1.17 14.54
C ARG A 35 2.82 0.45 15.89
N ILE A 36 3.99 0.17 16.47
CA ILE A 36 4.11 -0.46 17.78
C ILE A 36 3.50 0.44 18.86
N MET A 37 3.79 1.75 18.82
CA MET A 37 3.19 2.72 19.75
C MET A 37 1.68 2.84 19.57
N ALA A 38 1.18 2.85 18.33
CA ALA A 38 -0.26 2.86 18.07
C ALA A 38 -0.94 1.60 18.62
N ARG A 39 -0.33 0.42 18.45
CA ARG A 39 -0.85 -0.85 18.95
C ARG A 39 -0.85 -0.91 20.48
N ALA A 40 0.24 -0.48 21.12
CA ALA A 40 0.35 -0.38 22.57
C ALA A 40 -0.64 0.64 23.15
N PHE A 41 -0.85 1.77 22.46
CA PHE A 41 -1.83 2.78 22.85
C PHE A 41 -3.26 2.24 22.74
N VAL A 42 -3.59 1.48 21.69
CA VAL A 42 -4.88 0.82 21.54
C VAL A 42 -5.10 -0.23 22.64
N GLU A 43 -4.08 -1.01 23.01
CA GLU A 43 -4.17 -1.99 24.10
C GLU A 43 -4.36 -1.32 25.48
N GLU A 44 -3.64 -0.24 25.77
CA GLU A 44 -3.83 0.52 27.01
C GLU A 44 -5.16 1.26 27.03
N LEU A 45 -5.64 1.80 25.90
CA LEU A 45 -7.00 2.35 25.80
C LEU A 45 -8.07 1.26 26.02
N ALA A 46 -7.88 0.07 25.48
CA ALA A 46 -8.78 -1.06 25.69
C ALA A 46 -8.81 -1.51 27.17
N LYS A 47 -7.66 -1.44 27.84
CA LYS A 47 -7.55 -1.73 29.28
C LYS A 47 -8.21 -0.65 30.13
N LEU A 48 -7.98 0.62 29.83
CA LEU A 48 -8.66 1.77 30.45
C LEU A 48 -10.17 1.73 30.26
N ALA A 49 -10.64 1.31 29.08
CA ALA A 49 -12.05 1.10 28.80
C ALA A 49 -12.65 -0.01 29.68
N ARG A 50 -11.97 -1.15 29.82
CA ARG A 50 -12.40 -2.26 30.70
C ARG A 50 -12.44 -1.84 32.17
N GLU A 51 -11.49 -1.01 32.62
CA GLU A 51 -11.46 -0.50 33.99
C GLU A 51 -12.51 0.59 34.25
N SER A 52 -12.82 1.41 33.24
CA SER A 52 -13.87 2.43 33.31
C SER A 52 -15.26 1.78 33.31
N LEU A 53 -15.44 0.70 32.55
CA LEU A 53 -16.67 -0.11 32.55
C LEU A 53 -16.99 -0.70 33.93
N LYS A 54 -15.96 -1.06 34.70
CA LYS A 54 -16.11 -1.59 36.07
C LYS A 54 -16.49 -0.54 37.12
N LYS A 55 -16.38 0.75 36.79
CA LYS A 55 -16.57 1.87 37.74
C LYS A 55 -17.80 2.74 37.42
N ALA A 56 -18.50 2.48 36.32
CA ALA A 56 -19.60 3.32 35.88
C ALA A 56 -20.94 2.87 36.50
N ASP A 57 -21.32 3.50 37.61
CA ASP A 57 -22.70 3.50 38.15
C ASP A 57 -23.68 4.34 37.28
N ALA A 58 -23.21 4.88 36.14
CA ALA A 58 -24.04 5.50 35.11
C ALA A 58 -24.11 4.56 33.90
N GLU A 59 -24.96 3.56 34.04
CA GLU A 59 -25.05 2.38 33.19
C GLU A 59 -25.23 2.73 31.69
N GLU A 60 -25.93 3.82 31.37
CA GLU A 60 -26.20 4.24 29.99
C GLU A 60 -25.03 4.96 29.30
N ALA A 61 -24.35 5.88 30.00
CA ALA A 61 -23.17 6.57 29.47
C ALA A 61 -21.97 5.62 29.33
N GLY A 62 -21.80 4.70 30.29
CA GLY A 62 -20.79 3.64 30.21
C GLY A 62 -21.04 2.67 29.05
N ARG A 63 -22.31 2.28 28.82
CA ARG A 63 -22.70 1.45 27.66
C ARG A 63 -22.51 2.18 26.33
N ALA A 64 -22.85 3.46 26.25
CA ALA A 64 -22.67 4.26 25.04
C ALA A 64 -21.19 4.39 24.67
N LEU A 65 -20.33 4.68 25.64
CA LEU A 65 -18.88 4.73 25.43
C LEU A 65 -18.31 3.37 25.01
N ALA A 66 -18.75 2.28 25.64
CA ALA A 66 -18.31 0.93 25.31
C ALA A 66 -18.69 0.52 23.89
N ARG A 67 -19.89 0.92 23.43
CA ARG A 67 -20.34 0.69 22.04
C ARG A 67 -19.50 1.49 21.05
N ALA A 68 -19.35 2.80 21.26
CA ALA A 68 -18.53 3.64 20.39
C ALA A 68 -17.08 3.13 20.28
N PHE A 69 -16.52 2.63 21.38
CA PHE A 69 -15.19 2.02 21.35
C PHE A 69 -15.14 0.68 20.61
N ALA A 70 -16.15 -0.17 20.78
CA ALA A 70 -16.26 -1.43 20.05
C ALA A 70 -16.38 -1.18 18.53
N ASP A 71 -17.16 -0.18 18.13
CA ASP A 71 -17.32 0.23 16.73
C ASP A 71 -15.97 0.71 16.14
N GLU A 72 -15.21 1.50 16.89
CA GLU A 72 -13.88 1.97 16.45
C GLU A 72 -12.87 0.83 16.32
N LEU A 73 -12.85 -0.12 17.27
CA LEU A 73 -12.01 -1.31 17.18
C LEU A 73 -12.37 -2.20 15.98
N GLN A 74 -13.67 -2.36 15.71
CA GLN A 74 -14.12 -3.10 14.55
C GLN A 74 -13.66 -2.43 13.26
N LYS A 75 -13.83 -1.10 13.16
CA LYS A 75 -13.36 -0.32 12.01
C LYS A 75 -11.86 -0.45 11.78
N LEU A 76 -11.06 -0.36 12.85
CA LEU A 76 -9.61 -0.57 12.78
C LEU A 76 -9.23 -1.98 12.31
N ALA A 77 -9.96 -3.00 12.75
CA ALA A 77 -9.73 -4.37 12.31
C ALA A 77 -10.07 -4.56 10.82
N GLU A 78 -11.17 -3.96 10.36
CA GLU A 78 -11.56 -3.95 8.94
C GLU A 78 -10.53 -3.22 8.06
N ASP A 79 -10.09 -2.05 8.48
CA ASP A 79 -9.07 -1.27 7.75
C ASP A 79 -7.73 -2.02 7.67
N SER A 80 -7.34 -2.69 8.77
CA SER A 80 -6.16 -3.56 8.79
C SER A 80 -6.26 -4.74 7.82
N PHE A 81 -7.44 -5.36 7.71
CA PHE A 81 -7.67 -6.43 6.73
C PHE A 81 -7.59 -5.92 5.30
N LYS A 82 -8.25 -4.79 5.00
CA LYS A 82 -8.23 -4.15 3.68
C LYS A 82 -6.83 -3.69 3.27
N GLU A 83 -6.02 -3.21 4.21
CA GLU A 83 -4.62 -2.85 3.94
C GLU A 83 -3.79 -4.08 3.56
N LYS A 84 -4.00 -5.24 4.21
CA LYS A 84 -3.32 -6.49 3.82
C LYS A 84 -3.70 -6.91 2.40
N GLU A 85 -4.97 -6.76 2.04
CA GLU A 85 -5.43 -7.05 0.68
C GLU A 85 -4.83 -6.07 -0.34
N LEU A 86 -4.74 -4.77 -0.01
CA LEU A 86 -4.06 -3.77 -0.82
C LEU A 86 -2.58 -4.15 -1.06
N ARG A 87 -1.86 -4.57 -0.01
CA ARG A 87 -0.47 -5.05 -0.15
C ARG A 87 -0.39 -6.31 -1.02
N SER A 88 -1.37 -7.23 -0.91
CA SER A 88 -1.45 -8.38 -1.81
C SER A 88 -1.64 -7.96 -3.27
N ASN A 89 -2.48 -6.96 -3.53
CA ASN A 89 -2.67 -6.40 -4.86
C ASN A 89 -1.42 -5.69 -5.38
N MET A 90 -0.67 -4.99 -4.52
CA MET A 90 0.62 -4.40 -4.90
C MET A 90 1.58 -5.49 -5.40
N HIS A 91 1.69 -6.61 -4.68
CA HIS A 91 2.52 -7.74 -5.10
C HIS A 91 2.01 -8.41 -6.39
N ARG A 92 0.69 -8.59 -6.57
CA ARG A 92 0.14 -9.12 -7.83
C ARG A 92 0.45 -8.21 -9.03
N THR A 93 0.44 -6.90 -8.81
CA THR A 93 0.79 -5.90 -9.83
C THR A 93 2.26 -5.99 -10.20
N GLN A 94 3.14 -6.18 -9.22
CA GLN A 94 4.56 -6.44 -9.43
C GLN A 94 4.78 -7.65 -10.33
N LEU A 95 4.19 -8.81 -9.99
CA LEU A 95 4.31 -10.03 -10.78
C LEU A 95 3.80 -9.83 -12.21
N ALA A 96 2.66 -9.14 -12.39
CA ALA A 96 2.14 -8.84 -13.71
C ALA A 96 3.06 -7.93 -14.54
N LEU A 97 3.74 -6.97 -13.91
CA LEU A 97 4.75 -6.12 -14.56
C LEU A 97 6.01 -6.90 -14.93
N GLU A 98 6.44 -7.84 -14.08
CA GLU A 98 7.58 -8.73 -14.35
C GLU A 98 7.29 -9.71 -15.49
N ASP A 99 6.10 -10.31 -15.52
CA ASP A 99 5.63 -11.14 -16.63
C ASP A 99 5.55 -10.32 -17.93
N PHE A 100 5.00 -9.10 -17.85
CA PHE A 100 4.98 -8.18 -18.98
C PHE A 100 6.40 -7.92 -19.51
N SER A 101 7.33 -7.58 -18.63
CA SER A 101 8.72 -7.28 -18.97
C SER A 101 9.43 -8.47 -19.60
N THR A 102 9.19 -9.68 -19.08
CA THR A 102 9.70 -10.92 -19.65
C THR A 102 9.23 -11.12 -21.09
N MET A 103 7.96 -10.79 -21.38
CA MET A 103 7.42 -10.85 -22.75
C MET A 103 7.85 -9.68 -23.64
N ALA A 104 8.27 -8.56 -23.06
CA ALA A 104 8.60 -7.31 -23.73
C ALA A 104 10.12 -7.01 -23.74
N GLU A 105 10.96 -8.04 -23.64
CA GLU A 105 12.42 -7.93 -23.73
C GLU A 105 13.03 -6.94 -22.70
N GLY A 106 12.53 -7.01 -21.45
CA GLY A 106 13.01 -6.20 -20.34
C GLY A 106 12.47 -4.76 -20.34
N ALA A 107 11.39 -4.48 -21.05
CA ALA A 107 10.73 -3.18 -21.07
C ALA A 107 9.35 -3.24 -20.39
N TYR A 108 8.96 -2.13 -19.78
CA TYR A 108 7.70 -1.99 -19.04
C TYR A 108 6.73 -1.05 -19.76
N PRO A 109 5.42 -1.21 -19.54
CA PRO A 109 4.41 -0.32 -20.09
C PRO A 109 4.43 1.02 -19.36
N VAL A 110 4.32 2.11 -20.13
CA VAL A 110 4.17 3.48 -19.63
C VAL A 110 2.70 3.79 -19.34
N GLU A 111 1.79 3.20 -20.11
CA GLU A 111 0.35 3.40 -19.97
C GLU A 111 -0.36 2.08 -19.70
N ARG A 112 -1.50 2.15 -19.00
CA ARG A 112 -2.28 0.95 -18.64
C ARG A 112 -2.72 0.08 -19.81
N HIS A 113 -3.12 0.73 -20.89
CA HIS A 113 -3.67 0.07 -22.07
C HIS A 113 -2.59 -0.38 -23.05
N GLN A 114 -1.32 -0.03 -22.83
CA GLN A 114 -0.23 -0.49 -23.69
C GLN A 114 -0.10 -2.01 -23.59
N THR A 115 -0.02 -2.64 -24.75
CA THR A 115 0.20 -4.08 -24.86
C THR A 115 1.68 -4.40 -25.05
N VAL A 116 2.07 -5.64 -24.78
CA VAL A 116 3.41 -6.16 -25.09
C VAL A 116 3.76 -5.90 -26.55
N ARG A 117 2.81 -6.11 -27.47
CA ARG A 117 2.97 -5.80 -28.90
C ARG A 117 3.35 -4.35 -29.15
N ASP A 118 2.68 -3.39 -28.48
CA ASP A 118 2.95 -1.96 -28.68
C ASP A 118 4.38 -1.63 -28.22
N VAL A 119 4.82 -2.19 -27.09
CA VAL A 119 6.17 -2.01 -26.55
C VAL A 119 7.22 -2.65 -27.46
N LEU A 120 7.00 -3.88 -27.93
CA LEU A 120 7.91 -4.56 -28.86
C LEU A 120 8.05 -3.81 -30.19
N VAL A 121 6.94 -3.32 -30.75
CA VAL A 121 6.97 -2.49 -31.97
C VAL A 121 7.74 -1.20 -31.73
N ALA A 122 7.55 -0.54 -30.59
CA ALA A 122 8.32 0.65 -30.23
C ALA A 122 9.82 0.35 -30.15
N LEU A 123 10.22 -0.84 -29.67
CA LEU A 123 11.61 -1.29 -29.63
C LEU A 123 12.19 -1.71 -31.01
N GLY A 124 11.36 -1.73 -32.06
CA GLY A 124 11.75 -2.08 -33.43
C GLY A 124 11.59 -3.55 -33.81
N PHE A 125 10.90 -4.34 -32.98
CA PHE A 125 10.56 -5.73 -33.33
C PHE A 125 9.39 -5.78 -34.32
N PRO A 126 9.31 -6.83 -35.17
CA PRO A 126 8.19 -7.01 -36.07
C PRO A 126 6.89 -7.20 -35.29
N ARG A 127 5.79 -6.71 -35.89
CA ARG A 127 4.46 -6.74 -35.26
C ARG A 127 3.98 -8.19 -35.06
N MET A 128 3.97 -8.67 -33.82
CA MET A 128 3.49 -10.01 -33.48
C MET A 128 2.01 -10.01 -33.06
N GLU A 129 1.14 -10.72 -33.77
CA GLU A 129 -0.30 -10.75 -33.47
C GLU A 129 -0.65 -11.42 -32.14
N LYS A 130 0.20 -12.34 -31.68
CA LYS A 130 -0.03 -13.11 -30.45
C LYS A 130 0.32 -12.35 -29.16
N ALA A 131 0.90 -11.14 -29.26
CA ALA A 131 1.40 -10.35 -28.12
C ALA A 131 0.43 -9.24 -27.64
N ASN A 132 -0.89 -9.42 -27.80
CA ASN A 132 -1.89 -8.45 -27.34
C ASN A 132 -2.22 -8.60 -25.84
N LYS A 133 -1.19 -8.67 -24.97
CA LYS A 133 -1.35 -8.71 -23.51
C LYS A 133 -1.04 -7.35 -22.91
N SER A 134 -1.94 -6.82 -22.09
CA SER A 134 -1.71 -5.65 -21.23
C SER A 134 -1.67 -6.06 -19.76
N ILE A 135 -1.28 -5.15 -18.87
CA ILE A 135 -1.27 -5.42 -17.41
C ILE A 135 -2.66 -5.87 -16.92
N ASP A 136 -3.73 -5.23 -17.40
CA ASP A 136 -5.10 -5.61 -17.04
C ASP A 136 -5.43 -7.07 -17.38
N THR A 137 -4.86 -7.60 -18.45
CA THR A 137 -5.09 -8.99 -18.88
C THR A 137 -4.21 -10.01 -18.16
N LEU A 138 -3.17 -9.56 -17.46
CA LEU A 138 -2.25 -10.39 -16.70
C LEU A 138 -2.65 -10.49 -15.24
N LEU A 139 -3.41 -9.52 -14.74
CA LEU A 139 -3.96 -9.56 -13.40
C LEU A 139 -5.10 -10.60 -13.27
N PRO A 140 -5.23 -11.27 -12.10
CA PRO A 140 -6.30 -12.22 -11.86
C PRO A 140 -7.67 -11.50 -11.78
N SER A 141 -8.76 -12.22 -12.09
CA SER A 141 -10.12 -11.68 -12.00
C SER A 141 -10.55 -11.27 -10.59
N SER A 142 -9.87 -11.78 -9.56
CA SER A 142 -10.05 -11.39 -8.15
C SER A 142 -9.36 -10.07 -7.79
N PHE A 143 -8.67 -9.42 -8.73
CA PHE A 143 -8.01 -8.15 -8.48
C PHE A 143 -9.04 -7.01 -8.40
N GLN A 144 -9.33 -6.58 -7.18
CA GLN A 144 -10.36 -5.58 -6.88
C GLN A 144 -9.87 -4.57 -5.83
N ASN A 145 -10.52 -3.42 -5.77
CA ASN A 145 -10.22 -2.40 -4.77
C ASN A 145 -10.83 -2.83 -3.42
N PRO A 146 -10.02 -3.05 -2.37
CA PRO A 146 -10.52 -3.59 -1.10
C PRO A 146 -11.31 -2.57 -0.27
N PHE A 147 -11.24 -1.28 -0.60
CA PHE A 147 -11.92 -0.22 0.12
C PHE A 147 -13.23 0.23 -0.56
N SER A 148 -13.34 0.05 -1.88
CA SER A 148 -14.53 0.45 -2.64
C SER A 148 -14.61 -0.24 -4.00
N GLU A 149 -15.64 -1.05 -4.21
CA GLU A 149 -15.92 -1.68 -5.52
C GLU A 149 -16.21 -0.64 -6.64
N LYS A 150 -16.55 0.59 -6.28
CA LYS A 150 -16.85 1.67 -7.25
C LYS A 150 -15.58 2.32 -7.80
N LEU A 151 -14.48 2.24 -7.06
CA LEU A 151 -13.21 2.81 -7.47
C LEU A 151 -12.40 1.76 -8.23
N PRO A 152 -11.55 2.17 -9.19
CA PRO A 152 -10.67 1.23 -9.85
C PRO A 152 -9.72 0.59 -8.82
N ALA A 153 -9.22 -0.60 -9.12
CA ALA A 153 -8.24 -1.29 -8.26
C ALA A 153 -6.79 -0.92 -8.62
N LEU A 154 -6.58 -0.44 -9.84
CA LEU A 154 -5.28 -0.18 -10.44
C LEU A 154 -5.30 1.19 -11.12
N SER A 155 -4.21 1.93 -11.09
CA SER A 155 -4.00 3.14 -11.90
C SER A 155 -2.51 3.36 -12.19
N VAL A 156 -2.22 4.26 -13.12
CA VAL A 156 -0.85 4.66 -13.46
C VAL A 156 -0.67 6.13 -13.13
N SER A 157 0.52 6.49 -12.62
CA SER A 157 0.92 7.88 -12.42
C SER A 157 2.22 8.15 -13.16
N HIS A 158 2.34 9.35 -13.73
CA HIS A 158 3.61 9.84 -14.31
C HIS A 158 4.39 10.75 -13.36
N LYS A 159 3.89 10.89 -12.12
CA LYS A 159 4.51 11.65 -11.03
C LYS A 159 4.97 10.68 -9.93
N ASP A 160 6.20 10.86 -9.48
CA ASP A 160 6.85 10.10 -8.40
C ASP A 160 7.21 11.01 -7.21
N PRO A 161 6.69 10.78 -6.00
CA PRO A 161 5.55 9.92 -5.70
C PRO A 161 4.24 10.51 -6.27
N PRO A 162 3.19 9.69 -6.45
CA PRO A 162 1.87 10.21 -6.81
C PRO A 162 1.29 11.10 -5.70
N ASP A 163 0.33 11.95 -6.04
CA ASP A 163 -0.39 12.76 -5.05
C ASP A 163 -1.46 11.90 -4.35
N TRP A 164 -1.40 11.80 -3.03
CA TRP A 164 -2.39 11.05 -2.26
C TRP A 164 -3.73 11.80 -2.18
N SER A 165 -4.84 11.07 -2.36
CA SER A 165 -6.20 11.59 -2.13
C SER A 165 -7.17 10.46 -1.81
N LEU A 166 -8.33 10.81 -1.24
CA LEU A 166 -9.40 9.86 -0.93
C LEU A 166 -9.99 9.19 -2.18
N GLU A 167 -9.90 9.82 -3.36
CA GLU A 167 -10.35 9.23 -4.62
C GLU A 167 -9.47 8.06 -5.06
N LEU A 168 -8.23 8.01 -4.58
CA LEU A 168 -7.29 6.94 -4.84
C LEU A 168 -7.38 5.81 -3.82
N LEU A 169 -8.22 5.92 -2.78
CA LEU A 169 -8.26 4.94 -1.70
C LEU A 169 -8.46 3.51 -2.21
N GLY A 170 -7.55 2.62 -1.82
CA GLY A 170 -7.51 1.22 -2.22
C GLY A 170 -6.94 0.93 -3.61
N GLN A 171 -6.48 1.96 -4.34
CA GLN A 171 -5.83 1.79 -5.64
C GLN A 171 -4.38 1.37 -5.48
N VAL A 172 -3.94 0.44 -6.33
CA VAL A 172 -2.52 0.22 -6.61
C VAL A 172 -2.11 1.13 -7.75
N ILE A 173 -1.06 1.92 -7.55
CA ILE A 173 -0.56 2.92 -8.50
C ILE A 173 0.85 2.51 -8.90
N TRP A 174 1.09 2.23 -10.19
CA TRP A 174 2.47 2.10 -10.66
C TRP A 174 2.95 3.40 -11.30
N VAL A 175 4.22 3.69 -11.11
CA VAL A 175 4.91 4.85 -11.69
C VAL A 175 6.02 4.34 -12.60
N PRO A 176 5.89 4.46 -13.93
CA PRO A 176 6.95 4.09 -14.86
C PRO A 176 8.17 4.98 -14.65
N VAL A 177 9.36 4.39 -14.54
CA VAL A 177 10.63 5.14 -14.41
C VAL A 177 11.55 4.87 -15.60
N LYS A 178 12.51 5.80 -15.81
CA LYS A 178 13.45 5.75 -16.95
C LYS A 178 12.71 5.63 -18.29
N VAL A 179 11.70 6.47 -18.49
CA VAL A 179 10.86 6.48 -19.70
C VAL A 179 11.63 7.08 -20.86
N TYR A 180 11.62 6.41 -22.02
CA TYR A 180 12.28 6.89 -23.23
C TYR A 180 11.49 6.48 -24.48
N VAL A 181 11.85 7.12 -25.61
CA VAL A 181 11.32 6.79 -26.94
C VAL A 181 12.40 5.99 -27.68
N PRO A 182 12.18 4.72 -28.03
CA PRO A 182 13.20 3.94 -28.73
C PRO A 182 13.27 4.39 -30.20
N LYS A 183 14.45 4.86 -30.64
CA LYS A 183 14.81 5.35 -32.00
C LYS A 183 13.90 6.44 -32.61
N GLN A 184 14.49 7.33 -33.40
CA GLN A 184 13.73 8.35 -34.13
C GLN A 184 12.83 7.69 -35.20
N GLY A 185 11.51 7.89 -35.08
CA GLY A 185 10.51 7.46 -36.07
C GLY A 185 9.61 6.30 -35.62
N THR A 186 9.88 5.65 -34.49
CA THR A 186 9.02 4.60 -33.92
C THR A 186 8.03 5.23 -32.93
N PRO A 187 6.71 5.08 -33.15
CA PRO A 187 5.71 5.61 -32.23
C PRO A 187 5.68 4.79 -30.94
N GLY A 188 5.83 5.45 -29.79
CA GLY A 188 5.64 4.82 -28.48
C GLY A 188 6.69 5.21 -27.45
N ARG A 189 6.27 5.28 -26.18
CA ARG A 189 7.15 5.42 -25.02
C ARG A 189 7.23 4.07 -24.31
N VAL A 190 8.41 3.74 -23.81
CA VAL A 190 8.65 2.52 -23.01
C VAL A 190 9.40 2.89 -21.73
N ALA A 191 9.22 2.12 -20.67
CA ALA A 191 9.93 2.30 -19.40
C ALA A 191 10.97 1.19 -19.18
N ARG A 192 12.04 1.48 -18.44
CA ARG A 192 13.03 0.46 -17.99
C ARG A 192 12.83 -0.02 -16.56
N GLY A 193 11.93 0.62 -15.81
CA GLY A 193 11.56 0.16 -14.48
C GLY A 193 10.24 0.77 -14.07
N TYR A 194 9.83 0.48 -12.84
CA TYR A 194 8.64 1.03 -12.22
C TYR A 194 8.84 1.20 -10.71
N LYS A 195 7.95 1.97 -10.08
CA LYS A 195 7.71 1.94 -8.62
C LYS A 195 6.23 1.64 -8.38
N ILE A 196 5.90 0.94 -7.29
CA ILE A 196 4.52 0.63 -6.93
C ILE A 196 4.16 1.31 -5.61
N TYR A 197 3.00 1.94 -5.60
CA TYR A 197 2.37 2.53 -4.44
C TYR A 197 0.99 1.90 -4.23
N GLY A 198 0.55 1.81 -2.98
CA GLY A 198 -0.81 1.48 -2.59
C GLY A 198 -1.41 2.68 -1.85
N ALA A 199 -2.56 3.17 -2.27
CA ALA A 199 -3.23 4.26 -1.59
C ALA A 199 -4.03 3.74 -0.38
N GLY A 200 -3.42 3.74 0.78
CA GLY A 200 -4.04 3.36 2.05
C GLY A 200 -4.87 4.48 2.68
N PRO A 201 -5.55 4.19 3.80
CA PRO A 201 -6.42 5.15 4.50
C PRO A 201 -5.66 6.31 5.13
N LEU A 202 -4.37 6.14 5.43
CA LEU A 202 -3.52 7.13 6.10
C LEU A 202 -2.48 7.79 5.17
N GLY A 203 -2.42 7.36 3.91
CA GLY A 203 -1.38 7.82 2.98
C GLY A 203 -1.00 6.78 1.95
N LEU A 204 0.09 7.05 1.23
CA LEU A 204 0.67 6.07 0.31
C LEU A 204 1.49 5.05 1.09
N LEU A 205 1.26 3.79 0.78
CA LEU A 205 2.11 2.67 1.12
C LEU A 205 3.06 2.48 -0.06
N ASP A 206 4.36 2.45 0.19
CA ASP A 206 5.35 2.21 -0.82
C ASP A 206 5.74 0.73 -0.87
N PHE A 207 5.98 0.24 -2.09
CA PHE A 207 6.65 -1.00 -2.34
C PHE A 207 7.64 -0.74 -3.46
N VAL A 208 8.85 -0.36 -3.07
CA VAL A 208 9.88 0.09 -4.00
C VAL A 208 10.72 -1.11 -4.43
N LEU A 209 10.49 -1.56 -5.67
CA LEU A 209 11.45 -2.38 -6.40
C LEU A 209 11.93 -1.57 -7.59
N GLU A 210 13.06 -0.89 -7.43
CA GLU A 210 13.75 -0.29 -8.56
C GLU A 210 14.52 -1.39 -9.29
N TYR A 211 13.93 -1.94 -10.35
CA TYR A 211 14.70 -2.78 -11.26
C TYR A 211 15.59 -1.88 -12.13
N SER A 212 16.83 -1.69 -11.72
CA SER A 212 17.90 -1.18 -12.57
C SER A 212 18.77 -2.34 -13.05
N GLN A 213 18.63 -2.74 -14.31
CA GLN A 213 19.78 -3.27 -15.03
C GLN A 213 20.62 -2.11 -15.56
#